data_AF-A0A2G3E693-F1
#
_entry.id   AF-A0A2G3E693-F1
#
_cell.length_a   1.000
_cell.length_b   1.000
_cell.length_c   1.000
_cell.angle_alpha   90.00
_cell.angle_beta   90.00
_cell.angle_gamma   90.00
#
_symmetry.space_group_name_H-M   'P 1'
#
loop_
_entity.id
_entity.type
_entity.pdbx_description
1 polymer ?
#
loop_
_entity_poly.entity_id
_entity_poly.type
_entity_poly.pdbx_seq_one_letter_code
_entity_poly.pdbx_strand_id
1 'polypeptide(L)'
;MDEMELFKVVHSELLMSMQYLEQDLKIIFATIKDGRFDDNYEILADAPLGKVLKEFRKLDKEKGFAKIKPKDYELLEEIREIRNYWAHQCYLDFHYIEDLQEKYEAFQDVKERLHYDEQRVYDLQQRMEKLRISIAKKYRRSR
;
A
#
# COMPACT_ATOMS: atom_id res chain seq x y z
N MET A 1 -12.97 -21.67 12.36
CA MET A 1 -13.08 -20.46 11.56
C MET A 1 -13.68 -20.88 10.24
N ASP A 2 -14.84 -20.33 9.88
CA ASP A 2 -15.44 -20.59 8.57
C ASP A 2 -14.71 -19.80 7.46
N GLU A 3 -15.06 -20.08 6.20
CA GLU A 3 -14.38 -19.47 5.05
C GLU A 3 -14.56 -17.95 4.98
N MET A 4 -15.72 -17.45 5.41
CA MET A 4 -16.02 -16.02 5.43
C MET A 4 -15.28 -15.31 6.57
N GLU A 5 -15.15 -15.95 7.73
CA GLU A 5 -14.32 -15.46 8.83
C GLU A 5 -12.85 -15.38 8.42
N LEU A 6 -12.30 -16.43 7.78
CA LEU A 6 -10.94 -16.42 7.28
C LEU A 6 -10.74 -15.32 6.24
N PHE A 7 -11.68 -15.18 5.30
CA PHE A 7 -11.66 -14.10 4.31
C PHE A 7 -11.57 -12.71 4.96
N LYS A 8 -12.38 -12.45 6.00
CA LYS A 8 -12.36 -11.16 6.72
C LYS A 8 -11.03 -10.90 7.44
N VAL A 9 -10.42 -11.94 8.00
CA VAL A 9 -9.10 -11.84 8.64
C VAL A 9 -8.05 -11.45 7.60
N VAL A 10 -7.94 -12.22 6.52
CA VAL A 10 -6.95 -11.97 5.46
C VAL A 10 -7.19 -10.61 4.78
N HIS A 11 -8.46 -10.25 4.55
CA HIS A 11 -8.83 -8.93 4.04
C HIS A 11 -8.35 -7.79 4.95
N SER A 12 -8.48 -7.95 6.26
CA SER A 12 -8.01 -6.98 7.24
C SER A 12 -6.47 -6.91 7.26
N GLU A 13 -5.80 -8.04 7.15
CA GLU A 13 -4.33 -8.11 7.06
C GLU A 13 -3.80 -7.42 5.81
N LEU A 14 -4.45 -7.62 4.65
CA LEU A 14 -4.14 -6.90 3.42
C LEU A 14 -4.25 -5.38 3.60
N LEU A 15 -5.35 -4.89 4.17
CA LEU A 15 -5.54 -3.46 4.42
C LEU A 15 -4.50 -2.90 5.40
N MET A 16 -4.14 -3.67 6.43
CA MET A 16 -3.06 -3.32 7.36
C MET A 16 -1.72 -3.21 6.64
N SER A 17 -1.36 -4.17 5.77
CA SER A 17 -0.12 -4.11 4.98
C SER A 17 -0.08 -2.88 4.06
N MET A 18 -1.21 -2.50 3.47
CA MET A 18 -1.30 -1.26 2.69
C MET A 18 -1.03 -0.04 3.56
N GLN A 19 -1.67 0.07 4.74
CA GLN A 19 -1.46 1.19 5.66
C GLN A 19 0.02 1.34 6.07
N TYR A 20 0.71 0.22 6.35
CA TYR A 20 2.14 0.24 6.63
C TYR A 20 2.97 0.75 5.46
N LEU A 21 2.64 0.33 4.24
CA LEU A 21 3.29 0.83 3.04
C LEU A 21 3.05 2.34 2.86
N GLU A 22 1.83 2.83 3.04
CA GLU A 22 1.53 4.27 2.97
C GLU A 22 2.34 5.05 4.02
N GLN A 23 2.44 4.52 5.24
CA GLN A 23 3.18 5.15 6.33
C GLN A 23 4.69 5.20 6.06
N ASP A 24 5.26 4.11 5.56
CA ASP A 24 6.68 4.04 5.23
C ASP A 24 7.04 5.04 4.12
N LEU A 25 6.20 5.20 3.10
CA LEU A 25 6.38 6.21 2.06
C LEU A 25 6.38 7.64 2.63
N LYS A 26 5.44 7.95 3.54
CA LYS A 26 5.38 9.27 4.22
C LYS A 26 6.64 9.54 5.02
N ILE A 27 7.12 8.57 5.80
CA ILE A 27 8.34 8.70 6.61
C ILE A 27 9.56 8.90 5.71
N ILE A 28 9.68 8.13 4.63
CA ILE A 28 10.78 8.26 3.68
C ILE A 28 10.79 9.67 3.07
N PHE A 29 9.65 10.14 2.58
CA PHE A 29 9.49 11.49 2.03
C PHE A 29 9.94 12.56 3.04
N ALA A 30 9.42 12.50 4.25
CA ALA A 30 9.71 13.49 5.30
C ALA A 30 11.18 13.50 5.73
N THR A 31 11.85 12.33 5.63
CA THR A 31 13.28 12.19 5.98
C THR A 31 14.20 12.81 4.95
N ILE A 32 13.85 12.73 3.66
CA ILE A 32 14.72 13.15 2.55
C ILE A 32 14.47 14.56 2.09
N LYS A 33 13.23 15.02 2.17
CA LYS A 33 12.89 16.40 1.84
C LYS A 33 13.67 17.34 2.75
N ASP A 34 14.24 18.40 2.17
CA ASP A 34 14.99 19.38 2.94
C ASP A 34 14.07 20.05 3.99
N GLY A 35 14.63 20.43 5.13
CA GLY A 35 13.89 21.05 6.22
C GLY A 35 13.69 20.13 7.43
N ARG A 36 12.73 20.49 8.29
CA ARG A 36 12.39 19.72 9.49
C ARG A 36 11.51 18.52 9.11
N PHE A 37 11.76 17.40 9.78
CA PHE A 37 11.00 16.17 9.55
C PHE A 37 9.50 16.37 9.79
N ASP A 38 9.13 16.95 10.95
CA ASP A 38 7.73 17.12 11.35
C ASP A 38 6.96 17.95 10.31
N ASP A 39 7.53 19.10 9.92
CA ASP A 39 6.94 19.99 8.90
C ASP A 39 6.75 19.25 7.56
N ASN A 40 7.72 18.42 7.16
CA ASN A 40 7.65 17.66 5.92
C ASN A 40 6.65 16.50 6.00
N TYR A 41 6.49 15.87 7.17
CA TYR A 41 5.55 14.80 7.40
C TYR A 41 4.11 15.31 7.33
N GLU A 42 3.83 16.47 7.93
CA GLU A 42 2.51 17.12 7.92
C GLU A 42 1.99 17.41 6.50
N ILE A 43 2.87 17.64 5.52
CA ILE A 43 2.49 17.82 4.10
C ILE A 43 1.67 16.62 3.58
N LEU A 44 1.98 15.42 4.07
CA LEU A 44 1.42 14.15 3.60
C LEU A 44 0.63 13.38 4.66
N ALA A 45 0.50 13.88 5.89
CA ALA A 45 -0.13 13.18 7.00
C ALA A 45 -1.54 12.65 6.64
N ASP A 46 -2.39 13.53 6.12
CA ASP A 46 -3.76 13.21 5.69
C ASP A 46 -3.90 13.03 4.17
N ALA A 47 -2.78 12.95 3.45
CA ALA A 47 -2.82 12.80 2.00
C ALA A 47 -3.28 11.38 1.60
N PRO A 48 -4.16 11.26 0.58
CA PRO A 48 -4.48 9.96 0.01
C PRO A 48 -3.24 9.36 -0.69
N LEU A 49 -3.17 8.03 -0.78
CA LEU A 49 -2.02 7.32 -1.36
C LEU A 49 -1.61 7.86 -2.73
N GLY A 50 -2.55 8.17 -3.63
CA GLY A 50 -2.23 8.76 -4.93
C GLY A 50 -1.45 10.08 -4.85
N LYS A 51 -1.76 10.94 -3.87
CA LYS A 51 -1.01 12.19 -3.63
C LYS A 51 0.36 11.89 -3.02
N VAL A 52 0.45 10.94 -2.10
CA VAL A 52 1.73 10.48 -1.51
C VAL A 52 2.66 9.98 -2.61
N LEU A 53 2.20 9.10 -3.50
CA LEU A 53 2.99 8.54 -4.61
C LEU A 53 3.47 9.63 -5.57
N LYS A 54 2.62 10.60 -5.90
CA LYS A 54 2.98 11.71 -6.78
C LYS A 54 4.11 12.56 -6.20
N GLU A 55 3.99 12.97 -4.93
CA GLU A 55 5.01 13.78 -4.26
C GLU A 55 6.30 12.99 -4.03
N PHE A 56 6.19 11.71 -3.69
CA PHE A 56 7.32 10.82 -3.54
C PHE A 56 8.11 10.66 -4.85
N ARG A 57 7.42 10.41 -5.97
CA ARG A 57 8.03 10.32 -7.31
C ARG A 57 8.70 11.61 -7.75
N LYS A 58 8.12 12.76 -7.38
CA LYS A 58 8.72 14.07 -7.64
C LYS A 58 10.02 14.25 -6.86
N LEU A 59 10.01 13.94 -5.56
CA LEU A 59 11.19 14.06 -4.70
C LEU A 59 12.33 13.13 -5.16
N ASP A 60 12.01 11.92 -5.59
CA ASP A 60 13.01 10.96 -6.08
C ASP A 60 13.66 11.42 -7.39
N LYS A 61 12.88 12.03 -8.30
CA LYS A 61 13.44 12.68 -9.50
C LYS A 61 14.38 13.84 -9.16
N GLU A 62 14.09 14.61 -8.12
CA GLU A 62 14.89 15.77 -7.71
C GLU A 62 16.17 15.37 -6.95
N LYS A 63 16.09 14.35 -6.09
CA LYS A 63 17.17 14.00 -5.13
C LYS A 63 17.89 12.70 -5.47
N GLY A 64 17.35 11.87 -6.37
CA GLY A 64 17.95 10.62 -6.83
C GLY A 64 18.21 9.60 -5.71
N PHE A 65 17.37 9.58 -4.67
CA PHE A 65 17.69 8.89 -3.43
C PHE A 65 17.35 7.41 -3.44
N ALA A 66 16.34 6.99 -4.21
CA ALA A 66 15.69 5.73 -3.92
C ALA A 66 16.22 4.54 -4.74
N LYS A 67 16.95 4.79 -5.84
CA LYS A 67 17.23 3.75 -6.88
C LYS A 67 15.96 2.98 -7.28
N ILE A 68 14.78 3.56 -7.06
CA ILE A 68 13.49 2.96 -7.40
C ILE A 68 13.37 2.99 -8.91
N LYS A 69 13.13 1.84 -9.51
CA LYS A 69 13.01 1.72 -10.96
C LYS A 69 11.60 2.13 -11.39
N PRO A 70 11.38 2.51 -12.67
CA PRO A 70 10.05 2.78 -13.19
C PRO A 70 9.02 1.68 -12.86
N LYS A 71 9.44 0.40 -12.94
CA LYS A 71 8.62 -0.77 -12.60
C LYS A 71 8.16 -0.80 -11.13
N ASP A 72 8.96 -0.27 -10.21
CA ASP A 72 8.58 -0.18 -8.81
C ASP A 72 7.49 0.89 -8.59
N TYR A 73 7.51 1.98 -9.38
CA TYR A 73 6.43 2.97 -9.40
C TYR A 73 5.15 2.45 -10.05
N GLU A 74 5.26 1.63 -11.09
CA GLU A 74 4.10 0.94 -11.69
C GLU A 74 3.41 0.06 -10.63
N LEU A 75 4.19 -0.73 -9.89
CA LEU A 75 3.66 -1.55 -8.80
C LEU A 75 3.02 -0.71 -7.68
N LEU A 76 3.58 0.46 -7.35
CA LEU A 76 2.98 1.37 -6.37
C LEU A 76 1.63 1.93 -6.84
N GLU A 77 1.50 2.27 -8.12
CA GLU A 77 0.22 2.69 -8.70
C GLU A 77 -0.79 1.53 -8.75
N GLU A 78 -0.34 0.31 -9.04
CA GLU A 78 -1.18 -0.90 -8.93
C GLU A 78 -1.70 -1.09 -7.50
N ILE A 79 -0.87 -0.86 -6.46
CA ILE A 79 -1.33 -0.93 -5.06
C ILE A 79 -2.44 0.07 -4.77
N ARG A 80 -2.39 1.28 -5.34
CA ARG A 80 -3.47 2.26 -5.19
C ARG A 80 -4.80 1.69 -5.71
N GLU A 81 -4.77 1.01 -6.85
CA GLU A 81 -5.96 0.39 -7.45
C GLU A 81 -6.44 -0.81 -6.63
N ILE A 82 -5.52 -1.67 -6.20
CA ILE A 82 -5.80 -2.81 -5.32
C ILE A 82 -6.45 -2.30 -4.03
N ARG A 83 -5.87 -1.31 -3.35
CA ARG A 83 -6.40 -0.70 -2.12
C ARG A 83 -7.79 -0.14 -2.32
N ASN A 84 -8.03 0.56 -3.43
CA ASN A 84 -9.36 1.10 -3.70
C ASN A 84 -10.40 -0.01 -3.88
N TYR A 85 -10.06 -1.09 -4.59
CA TYR A 85 -10.94 -2.25 -4.73
C TYR A 85 -11.27 -2.89 -3.37
N TRP A 86 -10.26 -3.20 -2.56
CA TRP A 86 -10.46 -3.86 -1.27
C TRP A 86 -11.11 -2.97 -0.21
N ALA A 87 -11.00 -1.65 -0.33
CA ALA A 87 -11.65 -0.72 0.59
C ALA A 87 -13.10 -0.39 0.20
N HIS A 88 -13.47 -0.50 -1.09
CA HIS A 88 -14.72 0.06 -1.59
C HIS A 88 -15.61 -0.91 -2.38
N GLN A 89 -15.05 -1.96 -2.99
CA GLN A 89 -15.78 -2.78 -3.98
C GLN A 89 -15.92 -4.26 -3.57
N CYS A 90 -14.93 -4.86 -2.89
CA CYS A 90 -14.84 -6.33 -2.75
C CYS A 90 -16.10 -7.05 -2.23
N TYR A 91 -16.84 -6.47 -1.28
CA TYR A 91 -18.07 -7.07 -0.78
C TYR A 91 -19.26 -6.91 -1.75
N LEU A 92 -19.28 -5.84 -2.53
CA LEU A 92 -20.38 -5.56 -3.46
C LEU A 92 -20.44 -6.59 -4.59
N ASP A 93 -19.29 -7.18 -4.95
CA ASP A 93 -19.15 -8.14 -6.05
C ASP A 93 -19.91 -9.44 -5.83
N PHE A 94 -20.26 -9.79 -4.58
CA PHE A 94 -21.03 -11.01 -4.28
C PHE A 94 -22.20 -10.80 -3.31
N HIS A 95 -22.22 -9.71 -2.53
CA HIS A 95 -23.20 -9.57 -1.44
C HIS A 95 -24.66 -9.58 -1.91
N TYR A 96 -24.93 -8.89 -3.04
CA TYR A 96 -26.26 -8.67 -3.58
C TYR A 96 -26.75 -9.77 -4.54
N ILE A 97 -25.96 -10.81 -4.79
CA ILE A 97 -26.40 -11.95 -5.59
C ILE A 97 -27.41 -12.77 -4.77
N GLU A 98 -28.60 -13.01 -5.35
CA GLU A 98 -29.69 -13.72 -4.67
C GLU A 98 -29.56 -15.25 -4.76
N ASP A 99 -29.12 -15.77 -5.92
CA ASP A 99 -28.89 -17.20 -6.09
C ASP A 99 -27.70 -17.66 -5.24
N LEU A 100 -27.89 -18.72 -4.44
CA LEU A 100 -26.88 -19.17 -3.48
C LEU A 100 -25.65 -19.78 -4.15
N GLN A 101 -25.83 -20.45 -5.29
CA GLN A 101 -24.73 -21.09 -6.01
C GLN A 101 -23.90 -20.02 -6.71
N GLU A 102 -24.55 -19.10 -7.42
CA GLU A 102 -23.89 -17.97 -8.09
C GLU A 102 -23.15 -17.08 -7.09
N LYS A 103 -23.78 -16.80 -5.93
CA LYS A 103 -23.14 -16.04 -4.85
C LYS A 103 -21.89 -16.72 -4.32
N TYR A 104 -21.95 -18.04 -4.16
CA TYR A 104 -20.80 -18.80 -3.68
C TYR A 104 -19.66 -18.80 -4.71
N GLU A 105 -19.97 -18.97 -5.99
CA GLU A 105 -18.98 -18.88 -7.08
C GLU A 105 -18.33 -17.50 -7.15
N ALA A 106 -19.12 -16.42 -7.13
CA ALA A 106 -18.60 -15.05 -7.09
C ALA A 106 -17.73 -14.79 -5.85
N PHE A 107 -18.11 -15.34 -4.69
CA PHE A 107 -17.29 -15.27 -3.49
C PHE A 107 -15.95 -16.01 -3.65
N GLN A 108 -15.92 -17.17 -4.31
CA GLN A 108 -14.66 -17.88 -4.60
C GLN A 108 -13.74 -17.05 -5.49
N ASP A 109 -14.27 -16.40 -6.53
CA ASP A 109 -13.48 -15.52 -7.41
C ASP A 109 -12.85 -14.35 -6.63
N VAL A 110 -13.63 -13.72 -5.74
CA VAL A 110 -13.13 -12.65 -4.87
C VAL A 110 -12.08 -13.19 -3.89
N LYS A 111 -12.24 -14.39 -3.35
CA LYS A 111 -11.27 -15.02 -2.44
C LYS A 111 -9.96 -15.36 -3.15
N GLU A 112 -10.01 -15.87 -4.37
CA GLU A 112 -8.82 -16.15 -5.18
C GLU A 112 -8.04 -14.87 -5.47
N ARG A 113 -8.76 -13.79 -5.83
CA ARG A 113 -8.15 -12.47 -5.99
C ARG A 113 -7.51 -11.97 -4.70
N LEU A 114 -8.14 -12.18 -3.54
CA LEU A 114 -7.59 -11.79 -2.23
C LEU A 114 -6.22 -12.41 -2.01
N HIS A 115 -6.10 -13.72 -2.25
CA HIS A 115 -4.85 -14.43 -2.06
C HIS A 115 -3.73 -13.91 -2.97
N TYR A 116 -4.06 -13.61 -4.23
CA TYR A 116 -3.09 -13.05 -5.18
C TYR A 116 -2.62 -11.65 -4.78
N ASP A 117 -3.54 -10.78 -4.38
CA ASP A 117 -3.23 -9.40 -4.03
C ASP A 117 -2.50 -9.29 -2.68
N GLU A 118 -2.85 -10.12 -1.70
CA GLU A 118 -2.16 -10.22 -0.40
C GLU A 118 -0.66 -10.45 -0.56
N GLN A 119 -0.28 -11.47 -1.33
CA GLN A 119 1.12 -11.79 -1.55
C GLN A 119 1.89 -10.62 -2.19
N ARG A 120 1.29 -9.98 -3.20
CA ARG A 120 1.90 -8.84 -3.92
C ARG A 120 2.10 -7.64 -3.01
N VAL A 121 1.08 -7.31 -2.21
CA VAL A 121 1.14 -6.18 -1.28
C VAL A 121 2.14 -6.44 -0.17
N TYR A 122 2.15 -7.66 0.39
CA TYR A 122 3.13 -8.05 1.41
C TYR A 122 4.58 -7.92 0.90
N ASP A 123 4.87 -8.45 -0.28
CA ASP A 123 6.21 -8.37 -0.87
C ASP A 123 6.67 -6.93 -1.11
N LEU A 124 5.76 -6.02 -1.47
CA LEU A 124 6.10 -4.61 -1.63
C LEU A 124 6.25 -3.91 -0.27
N GLN A 125 5.39 -4.19 0.69
CA GLN A 125 5.49 -3.67 2.05
C GLN A 125 6.85 -4.01 2.66
N GLN A 126 7.30 -5.26 2.55
CA GLN A 126 8.63 -5.70 3.02
C GLN A 126 9.79 -4.96 2.34
N ARG A 127 9.67 -4.65 1.05
CA ARG A 127 10.69 -3.87 0.31
C ARG A 127 10.70 -2.41 0.75
N MET A 128 9.53 -1.80 0.96
CA MET A 128 9.40 -0.42 1.43
C MET A 128 9.90 -0.23 2.85
N GLU A 129 9.62 -1.18 3.74
CA GLU A 129 10.13 -1.14 5.10
C GLU A 129 11.67 -1.17 5.12
N LYS A 130 12.28 -2.06 4.33
CA LYS A 130 13.74 -2.13 4.18
C LYS A 130 14.32 -0.82 3.65
N LEU A 131 13.66 -0.20 2.67
CA LEU A 131 14.07 1.09 2.13
C LEU A 131 13.99 2.19 3.19
N ARG A 132 12.89 2.27 3.95
CA ARG A 132 12.73 3.22 5.05
C ARG A 132 13.84 3.07 6.08
N ILE A 133 14.13 1.84 6.51
CA ILE A 133 15.19 1.58 7.50
C ILE A 133 16.56 2.03 6.96
N SER A 134 16.85 1.74 5.68
CA SER A 134 18.11 2.15 5.03
C SER A 134 18.26 3.68 5.00
N ILE A 135 17.20 4.39 4.62
CA ILE A 135 17.18 5.85 4.53
C ILE A 135 17.30 6.48 5.92
N ALA A 136 16.55 5.99 6.91
CA ALA A 136 16.65 6.46 8.29
C ALA A 136 18.09 6.31 8.84
N LYS A 137 18.76 5.19 8.56
CA LYS A 137 20.17 4.98 8.96
C LYS A 137 21.13 5.95 8.27
N LYS A 138 20.95 6.19 6.96
CA LYS A 138 21.79 7.11 6.18
C LYS A 138 21.67 8.54 6.71
N TYR A 139 20.44 9.04 6.88
CA TYR A 139 20.20 10.43 7.27
C TYR A 139 20.44 10.71 8.75
N ARG A 140 20.32 9.71 9.64
CA ARG A 140 20.80 9.85 11.05
C ARG A 140 22.31 10.01 11.17
N ARG A 141 23.10 9.46 10.25
CA ARG A 141 24.57 9.61 10.22
C ARG A 141 25.04 10.92 9.58
N SER A 142 24.11 11.66 8.96
CA SER A 142 24.38 12.90 8.23
C SER A 142 24.01 14.15 9.03
N ARG A 143 23.48 13.97 10.25
CA ARG A 143 23.21 14.98 11.27
C ARG A 143 24.24 14.82 12.38
#